data_AF-A0A7K3NNE3-F1
#
_entry.id   AF-A0A7K3NNE3-F1
#
_cell.length_a   1.000
_cell.length_b   1.000
_cell.length_c   1.000
_cell.angle_alpha   90.00
_cell.angle_beta   90.00
_cell.angle_gamma   90.00
#
_symmetry.space_group_name_H-M   'P 1'
#
loop_
_entity.id
_entity.type
_entity.pdbx_description
1 polymer ?
#
loop_
_entity_poly.entity_id
_entity_poly.type
_entity_poly.pdbx_seq_one_letter_code
_entity_poly.pdbx_strand_id
1 'polypeptide(L)'
;MKTTAAAVARTLRDKSDQARELALRELKMVQKDLATLEKILTGSRKAGDFALFDVVHGAFEIFRNASVALEHETLLADIEKETAVSQAREFLEKHGATLLTKPAGWHWISPKGEMCLLAKATETEKAADALRAFLPGGRRGKAKPARADATLPETAEASGND
;
A
#
# COMPACT_ATOMS: atom_id res chain seq x y z
N MET A 1 1.58 17.77 -21.94
CA MET A 1 2.66 17.33 -21.03
C MET A 1 2.23 16.01 -20.41
N LYS A 2 2.99 14.92 -20.58
CA LYS A 2 2.70 13.63 -19.90
C LYS A 2 3.45 13.63 -18.57
N THR A 3 2.75 13.97 -17.50
CA THR A 3 3.26 13.82 -16.13
C THR A 3 3.22 12.33 -15.78
N THR A 4 4.35 11.73 -15.41
CA THR A 4 4.43 10.32 -15.01
C THR A 4 3.93 10.13 -13.57
N ALA A 5 3.47 8.93 -13.21
CA ALA A 5 3.03 8.62 -11.85
C ALA A 5 4.10 8.98 -10.78
N ALA A 6 5.38 8.79 -11.11
CA ALA A 6 6.50 9.19 -10.25
C ALA A 6 6.60 10.70 -10.02
N ALA A 7 6.33 11.53 -11.05
CA ALA A 7 6.34 12.99 -10.91
C ALA A 7 5.16 13.49 -10.06
N VAL A 8 4.00 12.84 -10.17
CA VAL A 8 2.83 13.13 -9.31
C VAL A 8 3.12 12.71 -7.87
N ALA A 9 3.66 11.50 -7.65
CA ALA A 9 4.03 11.01 -6.33
C ALA A 9 5.06 11.92 -5.64
N ARG A 10 6.09 12.37 -6.37
CA ARG A 10 7.05 13.33 -5.82
C ARG A 10 6.38 14.62 -5.38
N THR A 11 5.52 15.18 -6.23
CA THR A 11 4.79 16.43 -5.91
C THR A 11 3.88 16.26 -4.68
N LEU A 12 3.18 15.13 -4.56
CA LEU A 12 2.34 14.84 -3.40
C LEU A 12 3.17 14.69 -2.12
N ARG A 13 4.34 14.05 -2.21
CA ARG A 13 5.27 13.92 -1.07
C ARG A 13 5.76 15.28 -0.59
N ASP A 14 6.23 16.13 -1.50
CA ASP A 14 6.68 17.48 -1.17
C ASP A 14 5.56 18.30 -0.50
N LYS A 15 4.32 18.19 -1.00
CA LYS A 15 3.16 18.87 -0.39
C LYS A 15 2.76 18.28 0.97
N SER A 16 2.84 16.96 1.13
CA SER A 16 2.57 16.29 2.40
C SER A 16 3.57 16.74 3.46
N ASP A 17 4.86 16.81 3.12
CA ASP A 17 5.91 17.25 4.04
C ASP A 17 5.73 18.71 4.45
N GLN A 18 5.40 19.59 3.51
CA GLN A 18 5.07 20.99 3.80
C GLN A 18 3.85 21.11 4.73
N ALA A 19 2.77 20.39 4.44
CA ALA A 19 1.57 20.39 5.27
C ALA A 19 1.86 19.88 6.68
N ARG A 20 2.69 18.82 6.81
CA ARG A 20 3.13 18.29 8.11
C ARG A 20 3.94 19.32 8.88
N GLU A 21 4.88 20.02 8.24
CA GLU A 21 5.68 21.04 8.90
C GLU A 21 4.80 22.19 9.44
N LEU A 22 3.84 22.64 8.63
CA LEU A 22 2.88 23.66 9.02
C LEU A 22 2.03 23.18 10.20
N ALA A 23 1.45 21.98 10.14
CA ALA A 23 0.66 21.42 11.23
C ALA A 23 1.47 21.33 12.54
N LEU A 24 2.74 20.91 12.48
CA LEU A 24 3.61 20.83 13.65
C LEU A 24 3.97 22.21 14.22
N ARG A 25 4.10 23.23 13.36
CA ARG A 25 4.32 24.61 13.80
C ARG A 25 3.08 25.14 14.53
N GLU A 26 1.90 24.99 13.95
CA GLU A 26 0.63 25.39 14.56
C GLU A 26 0.41 24.66 15.89
N LEU A 27 0.69 23.36 15.95
CA LEU A 27 0.60 22.57 17.18
C LEU A 27 1.45 23.15 18.30
N LYS A 28 2.69 23.56 18.01
CA LYS A 28 3.59 24.19 18.98
C LYS A 28 3.09 25.56 19.44
N MET A 29 2.41 26.31 18.59
CA MET A 29 1.84 27.61 18.95
C MET A 29 0.62 27.42 19.85
N VAL A 30 -0.34 26.59 19.43
CA VAL A 30 -1.54 26.26 20.22
C VAL A 30 -1.18 25.68 21.59
N GLN A 31 -0.15 24.83 21.69
CA GLN A 31 0.32 24.34 23.00
C GLN A 31 0.75 25.46 23.94
N LYS A 32 1.38 26.52 23.44
CA LYS A 32 1.77 27.70 24.25
C LYS A 32 0.54 28.51 24.65
N ASP A 33 -0.42 28.64 23.75
CA ASP A 33 -1.65 29.40 24.00
C ASP A 33 -2.52 28.67 25.03
N LEU A 34 -2.63 27.35 24.93
CA LEU A 34 -3.30 26.50 25.91
C LEU A 34 -2.62 26.56 27.28
N ALA A 35 -1.29 26.49 27.34
CA ALA A 35 -0.56 26.63 28.60
C ALA A 35 -0.73 28.03 29.23
N THR A 36 -0.89 29.06 28.40
CA THR A 36 -1.20 30.41 28.88
C THR A 36 -2.64 30.51 29.38
N LEU A 37 -3.60 29.97 28.64
CA LEU A 37 -5.00 29.90 29.02
C LEU A 37 -5.18 29.15 30.34
N GLU A 38 -4.50 28.02 30.53
CA GLU A 38 -4.52 27.25 31.78
C GLU A 38 -4.06 28.10 32.97
N LYS A 39 -2.96 28.86 32.83
CA LYS A 39 -2.50 29.76 33.90
C LYS A 39 -3.48 30.88 34.19
N ILE A 40 -4.20 31.36 33.19
CA ILE A 40 -5.25 32.37 33.36
C ILE A 40 -6.44 31.79 34.13
N LEU A 41 -6.91 30.61 33.73
CA LEU A 41 -8.06 29.94 34.33
C LEU A 41 -7.79 29.44 35.76
N THR A 42 -6.55 29.09 36.07
CA THR A 42 -6.12 28.73 37.44
C THR A 42 -5.79 29.95 38.31
N GLY A 43 -5.92 31.17 37.78
CA GLY A 43 -5.63 32.41 38.52
C GLY A 43 -4.14 32.69 38.74
N SER A 44 -3.26 31.84 38.20
CA SER A 44 -1.79 32.00 38.27
C SER A 44 -1.26 33.13 37.38
N ARG A 45 -2.10 33.63 36.44
CA ARG A 45 -1.82 34.75 35.53
C ARG A 45 -3.09 35.57 35.33
N LYS A 46 -2.97 36.89 35.16
CA LYS A 46 -4.11 37.73 34.72
C LYS A 46 -4.34 37.56 33.21
N ALA A 47 -5.60 37.65 32.77
CA ALA A 47 -5.98 37.47 31.36
C ALA A 47 -5.28 38.44 30.40
N GLY A 48 -5.19 39.73 30.75
CA GLY A 48 -4.62 40.75 29.87
C GLY A 48 -5.32 40.75 28.50
N ASP A 49 -4.53 40.90 27.43
CA ASP A 49 -5.01 40.88 26.04
C ASP A 49 -5.02 39.47 25.42
N PHE A 50 -5.18 38.42 26.22
CA PHE A 50 -5.21 37.05 25.71
C PHE A 50 -6.43 36.81 24.80
N ALA A 51 -6.18 36.47 23.54
CA ALA A 51 -7.23 36.23 22.57
C ALA A 51 -7.59 34.73 22.48
N LEU A 52 -8.76 34.37 23.00
CA LEU A 52 -9.31 33.00 22.86
C LEU A 52 -9.47 32.56 21.40
N PHE A 53 -9.64 33.53 20.49
CA PHE A 53 -9.73 33.25 19.07
C PHE A 53 -8.45 32.61 18.51
N ASP A 54 -7.27 32.95 19.03
CA ASP A 54 -6.00 32.38 18.55
C ASP A 54 -5.92 30.88 18.83
N VAL A 55 -6.48 30.42 19.95
CA VAL A 55 -6.58 28.99 20.29
C VAL A 55 -7.46 28.25 19.27
N VAL A 56 -8.64 28.82 18.96
CA VAL A 56 -9.58 28.21 18.01
C VAL A 56 -9.03 28.23 16.59
N HIS A 57 -8.45 29.36 16.17
CA HIS A 57 -7.85 29.51 14.86
C HIS A 57 -6.67 28.56 14.68
N GLY A 58 -5.76 28.48 15.65
CA GLY A 58 -4.66 27.53 15.60
C GLY A 58 -5.14 26.08 15.57
N ALA A 59 -6.18 25.72 16.34
CA ALA A 59 -6.77 24.37 16.28
C ALA A 59 -7.34 24.05 14.89
N PHE A 60 -7.98 25.03 14.24
CA PHE A 60 -8.48 24.90 12.88
C PHE A 60 -7.34 24.74 11.86
N GLU A 61 -6.27 25.53 11.95
CA GLU A 61 -5.12 25.39 11.05
C GLU A 61 -4.37 24.06 11.25
N ILE A 62 -4.31 23.53 12.47
CA ILE A 62 -3.82 22.17 12.73
C ILE A 62 -4.69 21.16 11.96
N PHE A 63 -6.01 21.22 12.12
CA PHE A 63 -6.93 20.31 11.43
C PHE A 63 -6.74 20.37 9.91
N ARG A 64 -6.71 21.58 9.35
CA ARG A 64 -6.56 21.81 7.91
C ARG A 64 -5.24 21.22 7.39
N ASN A 65 -4.13 21.54 8.01
CA ASN A 65 -2.81 21.11 7.54
C ASN A 65 -2.58 19.60 7.78
N ALA A 66 -3.03 19.07 8.92
CA ALA A 66 -2.92 17.64 9.21
C ALA A 66 -3.77 16.79 8.26
N SER A 67 -4.99 17.22 7.94
CA SER A 67 -5.86 16.51 6.99
C SER A 67 -5.20 16.37 5.62
N VAL A 68 -4.64 17.47 5.09
CA VAL A 68 -3.90 17.46 3.83
C VAL A 68 -2.71 16.49 3.87
N ALA A 69 -1.94 16.49 4.96
CA ALA A 69 -0.79 15.59 5.10
C ALA A 69 -1.22 14.11 5.05
N LEU A 70 -2.26 13.74 5.80
CA LEU A 70 -2.77 12.36 5.91
C LEU A 70 -3.47 11.88 4.63
N GLU A 71 -4.24 12.75 3.98
CA GLU A 71 -4.86 12.45 2.69
C GLU A 71 -3.81 12.19 1.61
N HIS A 72 -2.75 13.02 1.56
CA HIS A 72 -1.65 12.80 0.63
C HIS A 72 -0.88 11.49 0.91
N GLU A 73 -0.68 11.11 2.17
CA GLU A 73 -0.07 9.80 2.51
C GLU A 73 -0.92 8.64 1.98
N THR A 74 -2.24 8.74 2.12
CA THR A 74 -3.17 7.72 1.61
C THR A 74 -3.09 7.62 0.09
N LEU A 75 -3.14 8.76 -0.60
CA LEU A 75 -3.02 8.82 -2.06
C LEU A 75 -1.67 8.29 -2.56
N LEU A 76 -0.59 8.56 -1.84
CA LEU A 76 0.74 8.03 -2.19
C LEU A 76 0.77 6.51 -2.11
N ALA A 77 0.20 5.92 -1.06
CA ALA A 77 0.12 4.47 -0.92
C ALA A 77 -0.68 3.83 -2.06
N ASP A 78 -1.79 4.45 -2.47
CA ASP A 78 -2.60 3.98 -3.59
C ASP A 78 -1.84 4.08 -4.92
N ILE A 79 -1.14 5.19 -5.16
CA ILE A 79 -0.31 5.36 -6.36
C ILE A 79 0.80 4.30 -6.41
N GLU A 80 1.49 4.04 -5.30
CA GLU A 80 2.56 3.05 -5.23
C GLU A 80 2.02 1.64 -5.52
N LYS A 81 0.89 1.27 -4.91
CA LYS A 81 0.22 -0.01 -5.13
C LYS A 81 -0.20 -0.18 -6.60
N GLU A 82 -0.90 0.80 -7.17
CA GLU A 82 -1.37 0.70 -8.55
C GLU A 82 -0.21 0.72 -9.55
N THR A 83 0.85 1.47 -9.25
CA THR A 83 2.07 1.47 -10.06
C THR A 83 2.75 0.09 -10.05
N ALA A 84 2.82 -0.59 -8.90
CA ALA A 84 3.38 -1.94 -8.80
C ALA A 84 2.57 -2.95 -9.62
N VAL A 85 1.23 -2.92 -9.51
CA VAL A 85 0.33 -3.77 -10.31
C VAL A 85 0.47 -3.48 -11.80
N SER A 86 0.54 -2.20 -12.19
CA SER A 86 0.72 -1.78 -13.57
C SER A 86 2.06 -2.26 -14.15
N GLN A 87 3.15 -2.12 -13.41
CA GLN A 87 4.48 -2.62 -13.82
C GLN A 87 4.52 -4.14 -13.92
N ALA A 88 3.89 -4.86 -12.99
CA ALA A 88 3.78 -6.31 -13.05
C ALA A 88 2.99 -6.76 -14.29
N ARG A 89 1.89 -6.07 -14.60
CA ARG A 89 1.09 -6.32 -15.81
C ARG A 89 1.87 -6.06 -17.08
N GLU A 90 2.55 -4.92 -17.19
CA GLU A 90 3.38 -4.58 -18.35
C GLU A 90 4.49 -5.62 -18.53
N PHE A 91 5.11 -6.06 -17.44
CA PHE A 91 6.11 -7.12 -17.46
C PHE A 91 5.54 -8.44 -18.01
N LEU A 92 4.36 -8.86 -17.56
CA LEU A 92 3.68 -10.06 -18.04
C LEU A 92 3.39 -9.99 -19.53
N GLU A 93 2.72 -8.91 -19.96
CA GLU A 93 2.33 -8.69 -21.36
C GLU A 93 3.56 -8.66 -22.29
N LYS A 94 4.63 -7.96 -21.87
CA LYS A 94 5.90 -7.89 -22.61
C LYS A 94 6.56 -9.26 -22.82
N HIS A 95 6.37 -10.19 -21.89
CA HIS A 95 6.93 -11.55 -21.97
C HIS A 95 5.92 -12.58 -22.50
N GLY A 96 4.81 -12.12 -23.09
CA GLY A 96 3.82 -12.95 -23.76
C GLY A 96 2.89 -13.71 -22.80
N ALA A 97 2.84 -13.31 -21.52
CA ALA A 97 1.82 -13.83 -20.61
C ALA A 97 0.48 -13.13 -20.85
N THR A 98 -0.59 -13.90 -20.77
CA THR A 98 -1.96 -13.45 -21.07
C THR A 98 -2.91 -13.83 -19.96
N LEU A 99 -3.87 -12.96 -19.66
CA LEU A 99 -4.95 -13.24 -18.73
C LEU A 99 -6.05 -14.03 -19.45
N LEU A 100 -6.24 -15.30 -19.08
CA LEU A 100 -7.24 -16.17 -19.66
C LEU A 100 -8.47 -16.28 -18.74
N THR A 101 -9.63 -16.49 -19.35
CA THR A 101 -10.90 -16.73 -18.64
C THR A 101 -11.16 -18.22 -18.41
N LYS A 102 -10.56 -19.10 -19.23
CA LYS A 102 -10.65 -20.56 -19.14
C LYS A 102 -9.31 -21.20 -19.56
N PRO A 103 -8.58 -21.86 -18.65
CA PRO A 103 -8.70 -21.76 -17.20
C PRO A 103 -8.48 -20.31 -16.72
N ALA A 104 -9.16 -19.90 -15.66
CA ALA A 104 -9.12 -18.52 -15.19
C ALA A 104 -7.77 -18.18 -14.54
N GLY A 105 -7.08 -17.15 -15.03
CA GLY A 105 -5.83 -16.66 -14.44
C GLY A 105 -4.79 -16.21 -15.46
N TRP A 106 -3.64 -15.79 -14.96
CA TRP A 106 -2.49 -15.42 -15.77
C TRP A 106 -1.79 -16.67 -16.27
N HIS A 107 -1.60 -16.77 -17.59
CA HIS A 107 -0.96 -17.90 -18.24
C HIS A 107 0.19 -17.45 -19.11
N TRP A 108 1.18 -18.32 -19.25
CA TRP A 108 2.30 -18.11 -20.16
C TRP A 108 2.59 -19.41 -20.91
N ILE A 109 2.91 -19.31 -22.19
CA ILE A 109 3.27 -20.45 -23.02
C ILE A 109 4.80 -20.51 -23.09
N SER A 110 5.38 -21.59 -22.59
CA SER A 110 6.82 -21.77 -22.59
C SER A 110 7.37 -21.90 -24.02
N PRO A 111 8.67 -21.69 -24.26
CA PRO A 111 9.28 -21.93 -25.56
C PRO A 111 9.11 -23.36 -26.09
N LYS A 112 8.76 -24.32 -25.21
CA LYS A 112 8.46 -25.71 -25.57
C LYS A 112 6.97 -25.94 -25.92
N GLY A 113 6.15 -24.89 -25.89
CA GLY A 113 4.72 -24.96 -26.19
C GLY A 113 3.84 -25.37 -25.00
N GLU A 114 4.38 -25.48 -23.79
CA GLU A 114 3.61 -25.87 -22.60
C GLU A 114 2.92 -24.64 -22.00
N MET A 115 1.61 -24.73 -21.75
CA MET A 115 0.84 -23.68 -21.09
C MET A 115 1.00 -23.79 -19.57
N CYS A 116 1.56 -22.76 -18.95
CA CYS A 116 1.78 -22.68 -17.50
C CYS A 116 0.82 -21.64 -16.88
N LEU A 117 0.04 -22.05 -15.87
CA LEU A 117 -0.68 -21.12 -15.00
C LEU A 117 0.33 -20.45 -14.05
N LEU A 118 0.39 -19.12 -14.07
CA LEU A 118 1.29 -18.32 -13.26
C LEU A 118 0.65 -17.94 -11.91
N ALA A 119 -0.56 -17.40 -11.94
CA ALA A 119 -1.36 -17.08 -10.75
C ALA A 119 -2.82 -16.81 -11.11
N LYS A 120 -3.67 -16.58 -10.09
CA LYS A 120 -5.06 -16.15 -10.30
C LYS A 120 -5.14 -14.76 -10.93
N ALA A 121 -6.30 -14.43 -11.51
CA ALA A 121 -6.53 -13.15 -12.19
C ALA A 121 -6.28 -11.92 -11.30
N THR A 122 -6.55 -12.03 -10.00
CA THR A 122 -6.38 -10.94 -9.01
C THR A 122 -4.95 -10.85 -8.46
N GLU A 123 -4.03 -11.72 -8.89
CA GLU A 123 -2.69 -11.86 -8.30
C GLU A 123 -1.60 -11.51 -9.32
N THR A 124 -1.75 -10.36 -9.99
CA THR A 124 -0.86 -9.90 -11.07
C THR A 124 0.62 -9.84 -10.68
N GLU A 125 0.93 -9.35 -9.47
CA GLU A 125 2.31 -9.29 -8.98
C GLU A 125 2.91 -10.68 -8.78
N LYS A 126 2.14 -11.62 -8.20
CA LYS A 126 2.57 -13.01 -8.04
C LYS A 126 2.77 -13.70 -9.38
N ALA A 127 1.92 -13.42 -10.37
CA ALA A 127 2.08 -13.94 -11.72
C ALA A 127 3.38 -13.43 -12.35
N ALA A 128 3.72 -12.15 -12.19
CA ALA A 128 4.96 -11.58 -12.70
C ALA A 128 6.19 -12.23 -12.05
N ASP A 129 6.17 -12.45 -10.73
CA ASP A 129 7.24 -13.15 -10.03
C ASP A 129 7.37 -14.63 -10.42
N ALA A 130 6.25 -15.32 -10.65
CA ALA A 130 6.25 -16.68 -11.17
C ALA A 130 6.89 -16.71 -12.58
N LEU A 131 6.55 -15.77 -13.46
CA LEU A 131 7.14 -15.69 -14.80
C LEU A 131 8.64 -15.39 -14.75
N ARG A 132 9.08 -14.48 -13.87
CA ARG A 132 10.51 -14.19 -13.67
C ARG A 132 11.31 -15.46 -13.32
N ALA A 133 10.73 -16.40 -12.59
CA ALA A 133 11.40 -17.65 -12.24
C ALA A 133 11.57 -18.62 -13.44
N PHE A 134 10.75 -18.48 -14.49
CA PHE A 134 10.86 -19.29 -15.71
C PHE A 134 11.81 -18.70 -16.77
N LEU A 135 12.03 -17.39 -16.75
CA LEU A 135 12.89 -16.72 -17.73
C LEU A 135 14.39 -16.97 -17.45
N PRO A 136 15.21 -17.12 -18.50
CA PRO A 136 16.66 -17.29 -18.33
C PRO A 136 17.26 -16.07 -17.62
N GLY A 137 17.90 -16.30 -16.47
CA GLY A 137 18.40 -15.25 -15.58
C GLY A 137 17.52 -14.96 -14.35
N GLY A 138 16.36 -15.62 -14.23
CA GLY A 138 15.52 -15.60 -13.04
C GLY A 138 16.27 -16.12 -11.82
N ARG A 139 16.59 -15.25 -10.85
CA ARG A 139 17.10 -15.66 -9.55
C ARG A 139 16.03 -16.48 -8.84
N ARG A 140 16.11 -17.81 -8.93
CA ARG A 140 15.46 -18.74 -8.01
C ARG A 140 16.03 -18.48 -6.61
N GLY A 141 15.35 -17.63 -5.84
CA GLY A 141 15.53 -17.62 -4.39
C GLY A 141 15.28 -19.05 -3.89
N LYS A 142 16.25 -19.64 -3.18
CA LYS A 142 16.16 -21.02 -2.68
C LYS A 142 14.91 -21.20 -1.82
N ALA A 143 13.88 -21.82 -2.36
CA ALA A 143 12.77 -22.34 -1.57
C ALA A 143 13.22 -23.62 -0.86
N LYS A 144 13.05 -23.66 0.46
CA LYS A 144 13.27 -24.83 1.33
C LYS A 144 12.16 -25.86 1.01
N PRO A 145 12.48 -27.15 0.82
CA PRO A 145 11.49 -28.13 0.40
C PRO A 145 10.45 -28.39 1.49
N ALA A 146 9.18 -28.21 1.17
CA ALA A 146 8.06 -28.71 1.95
C ALA A 146 7.89 -30.23 1.67
N ARG A 147 7.86 -31.01 2.74
CA ARG A 147 7.59 -32.45 2.72
C ARG A 147 6.17 -32.70 2.19
N ALA A 148 6.07 -33.69 1.32
CA ALA A 148 4.84 -34.31 0.90
C ALA A 148 4.20 -35.06 2.06
N ASP A 149 2.92 -34.84 2.30
CA ASP A 149 2.01 -35.85 2.86
C ASP A 149 0.77 -35.84 1.97
N ALA A 150 0.72 -36.84 1.10
CA ALA A 150 -0.47 -37.22 0.35
C ALA A 150 -1.04 -38.47 1.02
N THR A 151 -2.10 -38.29 1.80
CA THR A 151 -2.91 -39.41 2.30
C THR A 151 -4.24 -39.37 1.58
N LEU A 152 -4.42 -40.26 0.61
CA LEU A 152 -5.71 -40.59 0.01
C LEU A 152 -6.52 -41.44 1.01
N PRO A 153 -7.82 -41.19 1.22
CA PRO A 153 -8.66 -42.13 1.94
C PRO A 153 -9.13 -43.25 1.00
N GLU A 154 -8.84 -44.47 1.43
CA GLU A 154 -9.26 -45.74 0.84
C GLU A 154 -10.76 -45.98 1.03
N THR A 155 -11.39 -46.46 -0.03
CA THR A 155 -12.80 -46.84 -0.15
C THR A 155 -13.16 -48.02 0.76
N ALA A 156 -14.22 -47.88 1.55
CA ALA A 156 -14.79 -48.98 2.33
C ALA A 156 -16.05 -49.52 1.66
N GLU A 157 -16.00 -50.77 1.15
CA GLU A 157 -17.18 -51.62 0.96
C GLU A 157 -16.87 -53.11 1.26
N ALA A 158 -17.58 -53.62 2.28
CA ALA A 158 -18.27 -54.91 2.42
C ALA A 158 -17.55 -56.29 2.35
N SER A 159 -17.74 -57.05 3.45
CA SER A 159 -18.02 -58.51 3.60
C SER A 159 -17.23 -59.04 4.81
N GLY A 160 -17.74 -59.79 5.81
CA GLY A 160 -18.78 -60.81 5.84
C GLY A 160 -18.14 -62.12 6.38
N ASN A 161 -18.75 -62.73 7.42
CA ASN A 161 -18.42 -64.01 8.11
C ASN A 161 -17.14 -64.05 8.97
N ASP A 162 -17.08 -64.69 10.16
CA ASP A 162 -17.92 -65.70 10.84
C ASP A 162 -18.19 -65.32 12.31
#